data_AF-A7HPX1-F1
#
_entry.id   AF-A7HPX1-F1
#
_cell.length_a   1.000
_cell.length_b   1.000
_cell.length_c   1.000
_cell.angle_alpha   90.00
_cell.angle_beta   90.00
_cell.angle_gamma   90.00
#
_symmetry.space_group_name_H-M   'P 1'
#
loop_
_entity.id
_entity.type
_entity.pdbx_description
1 polymer ?
#
loop_
_entity_poly.entity_id
_entity_poly.type
_entity_poly.pdbx_seq_one_letter_code
_entity_poly.pdbx_strand_id
1 'polypeptide(L)'
;MSEIDEEKAQDLKERIVRILRATDVSTTDAWQDLSVLSFNTVVDSLETFEDEIFVTDKHFFGPILWHVTLNYDDDDGGITISESFPGKFEGELSDDGGTITVSQVTADTSSFYK
;
A
#
# COMPACT_ATOMS: atom_id res chain seq x y z
N MET A 1 23.25 14.41 -11.26
CA MET A 1 21.99 14.99 -10.74
C MET A 1 22.33 16.32 -10.09
N SER A 2 21.52 17.35 -10.31
CA SER A 2 21.68 18.61 -9.57
C SER A 2 20.98 18.51 -8.21
N GLU A 3 21.42 19.26 -7.22
CA GLU A 3 20.81 19.33 -5.87
C GLU A 3 19.31 19.68 -5.93
N ILE A 4 18.90 20.44 -6.95
CA ILE A 4 17.51 20.84 -7.22
C ILE A 4 16.67 19.65 -7.75
N ASP A 5 17.29 18.67 -8.40
CA ASP A 5 16.58 17.47 -8.89
C ASP A 5 16.30 16.48 -7.75
N GLU A 6 17.20 16.41 -6.76
CA GLU A 6 17.05 15.55 -5.58
C GLU A 6 15.96 16.08 -4.63
N GLU A 7 15.91 17.39 -4.38
CA GLU A 7 14.86 18.01 -3.55
C GLU A 7 13.46 17.77 -4.13
N LYS A 8 13.31 17.89 -5.46
CA LYS A 8 12.04 17.61 -6.14
C LYS A 8 11.66 16.14 -6.10
N ALA A 9 12.62 15.23 -6.23
CA ALA A 9 12.38 13.81 -6.12
C ALA A 9 11.93 13.44 -4.70
N GLN A 10 12.51 14.08 -3.69
CA GLN A 10 12.12 13.87 -2.30
C GLN A 10 10.71 14.40 -2.00
N ASP A 11 10.38 15.63 -2.41
CA ASP A 11 9.01 16.18 -2.29
C ASP A 11 7.98 15.26 -2.95
N LEU A 12 8.30 14.74 -4.14
CA LEU A 12 7.43 13.80 -4.83
C LEU A 12 7.22 12.50 -4.03
N LYS A 13 8.28 11.91 -3.49
CA LYS A 13 8.19 10.69 -2.69
C LYS A 13 7.32 10.90 -1.44
N GLU A 14 7.50 12.00 -0.73
CA GLU A 14 6.67 12.36 0.42
C GLU A 14 5.18 12.49 0.04
N ARG A 15 4.89 13.09 -1.12
CA ARG A 15 3.52 13.21 -1.65
C ARG A 15 2.92 11.84 -2.00
N ILE A 16 3.71 10.95 -2.60
CA ILE A 16 3.28 9.57 -2.91
C ILE A 16 2.92 8.84 -1.62
N VAL A 17 3.77 8.89 -0.58
CA VAL A 17 3.49 8.25 0.72
C VAL A 17 2.20 8.78 1.33
N ARG A 18 1.97 10.10 1.29
CA ARG A 18 0.73 10.70 1.81
C ARG A 18 -0.51 10.18 1.06
N ILE A 19 -0.44 10.04 -0.25
CA ILE A 19 -1.56 9.54 -1.06
C ILE A 19 -1.84 8.07 -0.75
N LEU A 20 -0.80 7.24 -0.67
CA LEU A 20 -0.94 5.83 -0.33
C LEU A 20 -1.59 5.64 1.05
N ARG A 21 -1.18 6.43 2.05
CA ARG A 21 -1.80 6.41 3.39
C ARG A 21 -3.26 6.89 3.43
N ALA A 22 -3.66 7.73 2.46
CA ALA A 22 -5.02 8.25 2.35
C ALA A 22 -5.90 7.41 1.39
N THR A 23 -5.32 6.38 0.76
CA THR A 23 -6.03 5.52 -0.19
C THR A 23 -7.03 4.65 0.55
N ASP A 24 -8.28 4.65 0.08
CA ASP A 24 -9.28 3.70 0.57
C ASP A 24 -8.96 2.31 0.03
N VAL A 25 -8.42 1.48 0.90
CA VAL A 25 -7.97 0.13 0.61
C VAL A 25 -9.09 -0.72 0.01
N SER A 26 -10.33 -0.52 0.47
CA SER A 26 -11.48 -1.30 0.01
C SER A 26 -11.79 -1.12 -1.48
N THR A 27 -11.23 -0.07 -2.09
CA THR A 27 -11.37 0.24 -3.51
C THR A 27 -10.24 -0.33 -4.39
N THR A 28 -9.24 -0.99 -3.78
CA THR A 28 -8.06 -1.53 -4.47
C THR A 28 -8.19 -3.03 -4.76
N ASP A 29 -7.46 -3.51 -5.77
CA ASP A 29 -7.41 -4.95 -6.09
C ASP A 29 -6.89 -5.79 -4.91
N ALA A 30 -5.96 -5.24 -4.11
CA ALA A 30 -5.45 -5.88 -2.90
C ALA A 30 -6.54 -6.26 -1.89
N TRP A 31 -7.67 -5.55 -1.86
CA TRP A 31 -8.77 -5.87 -0.94
C TRP A 31 -9.42 -7.22 -1.27
N GLN A 32 -9.44 -7.64 -2.53
CA GLN A 32 -9.97 -8.95 -2.90
C GLN A 32 -9.16 -10.08 -2.25
N ASP A 33 -7.85 -9.92 -2.17
CA ASP A 33 -6.95 -10.89 -1.56
C ASP A 33 -6.94 -10.83 -0.02
N LEU A 34 -7.18 -9.65 0.56
CA LEU A 34 -7.19 -9.48 2.03
C LEU A 34 -8.54 -9.86 2.65
N SER A 35 -9.66 -9.54 2.00
CA SER A 35 -11.00 -9.80 2.53
C SER A 35 -11.35 -11.29 2.65
N VAL A 36 -10.62 -12.16 1.96
CA VAL A 36 -10.79 -13.62 2.05
C VAL A 36 -10.08 -14.24 3.26
N LEU A 37 -9.26 -13.47 3.98
CA LEU A 37 -8.47 -14.00 5.10
C LEU A 37 -9.32 -14.26 6.35
N SER A 38 -10.34 -13.46 6.62
CA SER A 38 -11.28 -13.71 7.72
C SER A 38 -12.66 -13.11 7.46
N PHE A 39 -13.67 -13.55 8.23
CA PHE A 39 -15.04 -13.01 8.16
C PHE A 39 -15.13 -11.50 8.45
N ASN A 40 -14.14 -10.96 9.16
CA ASN A 40 -14.06 -9.56 9.52
C ASN A 40 -12.59 -9.11 9.48
N THR A 41 -12.03 -9.07 8.28
CA THR A 41 -10.69 -8.54 8.04
C THR A 41 -10.75 -7.02 8.10
N VAL A 42 -9.89 -6.40 8.90
CA VAL A 42 -9.72 -4.96 9.02
C VAL A 42 -8.30 -4.62 8.58
N VAL A 43 -8.15 -3.69 7.63
CA VAL A 43 -6.84 -3.14 7.29
C VAL A 43 -6.59 -1.97 8.23
N ASP A 44 -5.60 -2.12 9.11
CA ASP A 44 -5.24 -1.12 10.11
C ASP A 44 -4.46 0.03 9.47
N SER A 45 -3.47 -0.32 8.64
CA SER A 45 -2.64 0.66 7.95
C SER A 45 -1.90 0.06 6.76
N LEU A 46 -1.46 0.96 5.88
CA LEU A 46 -0.55 0.67 4.79
C LEU A 46 0.74 1.48 5.00
N GLU A 47 1.86 0.77 4.99
CA GLU A 47 3.18 1.33 5.21
C GLU A 47 4.03 1.23 3.94
N THR A 48 4.81 2.27 3.68
CA THR A 48 5.82 2.35 2.62
C THR A 48 6.91 3.31 3.08
N PHE A 49 8.14 3.09 2.63
CA PHE A 49 9.29 3.94 2.95
C PHE A 49 9.70 4.77 1.75
N GLU A 50 9.89 6.07 1.93
CA GLU A 50 10.25 7.04 0.88
C GLU A 50 11.55 6.63 0.15
N ASP A 51 12.51 6.10 0.91
CA ASP A 51 13.80 5.63 0.40
C ASP A 51 13.65 4.45 -0.57
N GLU A 52 12.58 3.67 -0.43
CA GLU A 52 12.31 2.48 -1.26
C GLU A 52 11.40 2.79 -2.46
N ILE A 53 10.92 4.03 -2.58
CA ILE A 53 10.14 4.46 -3.75
C ILE A 53 11.09 4.73 -4.91
N PHE A 54 10.84 4.03 -6.01
CA PHE A 54 11.49 4.27 -7.29
C PHE A 54 10.63 5.22 -8.12
N VAL A 55 11.25 6.27 -8.64
CA VAL A 55 10.62 7.22 -9.57
C VAL A 55 11.44 7.23 -10.84
N THR A 56 10.79 6.97 -11.97
CA THR A 56 11.40 6.96 -13.31
C THR A 56 10.51 7.72 -14.28
N ASP A 57 10.98 8.88 -14.74
CA ASP A 57 10.23 9.81 -15.60
C ASP A 57 8.86 10.19 -15.00
N LYS A 58 7.79 9.54 -15.48
CA LYS A 58 6.41 9.74 -15.05
C LYS A 58 5.83 8.56 -14.28
N HIS A 59 6.61 7.51 -14.08
CA HIS A 59 6.16 6.32 -13.37
C HIS A 59 6.82 6.26 -12.00
N PHE A 60 6.08 5.74 -11.04
CA PHE A 60 6.62 5.42 -9.73
C PHE A 60 6.13 4.05 -9.27
N PHE A 61 6.94 3.39 -8.46
CA PHE A 61 6.59 2.10 -7.86
C PHE A 61 7.41 1.88 -6.60
N GLY A 62 6.92 0.99 -5.74
CA GLY A 62 7.63 0.63 -4.52
C GLY A 62 6.97 -0.50 -3.76
N PRO A 63 7.67 -1.03 -2.74
CA PRO A 63 7.09 -2.00 -1.82
C PRO A 63 6.11 -1.32 -0.87
N ILE A 64 5.12 -2.08 -0.42
CA ILE A 64 4.25 -1.72 0.71
C ILE A 64 4.17 -2.88 1.70
N LEU A 65 3.81 -2.56 2.93
CA LEU A 65 3.45 -3.52 3.95
C LEU A 65 2.02 -3.22 4.44
N TRP A 66 1.17 -4.23 4.32
CA TRP A 66 -0.19 -4.21 4.84
C TRP A 66 -0.17 -4.66 6.29
N HIS A 67 -0.76 -3.88 7.19
CA HIS A 67 -1.03 -4.30 8.56
C HIS A 67 -2.52 -4.58 8.67
N VAL A 68 -2.87 -5.82 9.00
CA VAL A 68 -4.26 -6.26 9.06
C VAL A 68 -4.57 -6.93 10.39
N THR A 69 -5.78 -6.68 10.86
CA THR A 69 -6.38 -7.39 11.98
C THR A 69 -7.42 -8.35 11.43
N LEU A 70 -7.19 -9.64 11.68
CA LEU A 70 -8.05 -10.74 11.31
C LEU A 70 -8.87 -11.14 12.53
N ASN A 71 -10.18 -10.93 12.47
CA ASN A 71 -11.09 -11.45 13.49
C ASN A 71 -11.82 -12.71 12.96
N TYR A 72 -11.66 -13.80 13.71
CA TYR A 72 -12.39 -15.05 13.54
C TYR A 72 -13.37 -15.17 14.70
N ASP A 73 -14.56 -14.59 14.53
CA ASP A 73 -15.65 -14.77 15.50
C ASP A 73 -16.15 -16.22 15.43
N ASP A 74 -16.01 -16.90 16.56
CA ASP A 74 -16.48 -18.25 16.87
C ASP A 74 -17.41 -18.09 18.10
N ASP A 75 -18.52 -18.84 18.13
CA ASP A 75 -19.49 -18.89 19.23
C ASP A 75 -18.85 -19.14 20.62
N ASP A 76 -17.63 -19.68 20.67
CA ASP A 76 -16.91 -20.10 21.89
C ASP A 76 -15.64 -19.29 22.18
N GLY A 77 -15.59 -18.02 21.75
CA GLY A 77 -14.57 -17.04 22.16
C GLY A 77 -13.61 -16.66 21.05
N GLY A 78 -14.12 -15.89 20.09
CA GLY A 78 -13.42 -15.45 18.88
C GLY A 78 -11.95 -15.05 19.04
N ILE A 79 -11.17 -15.34 18.00
CA ILE A 79 -9.73 -15.11 17.95
C ILE A 79 -9.47 -13.86 17.11
N THR A 80 -8.75 -12.90 17.68
CA THR A 80 -8.21 -11.74 16.95
C THR A 80 -6.70 -11.90 16.76
N ILE A 81 -6.24 -11.78 15.53
CA ILE A 81 -4.83 -11.92 15.14
C ILE A 81 -4.42 -10.68 14.34
N SER A 82 -3.26 -10.10 14.67
CA SER A 82 -2.64 -9.05 13.86
C SER A 82 -1.56 -9.68 12.98
N GLU A 83 -1.66 -9.49 11.67
CA GLU A 83 -0.76 -10.03 10.67
C GLU A 83 -0.28 -8.91 9.73
N SER A 84 0.87 -9.14 9.09
CA SER A 84 1.40 -8.23 8.09
C SER A 84 1.66 -8.95 6.76
N PHE A 85 1.22 -8.35 5.66
CA PHE A 85 1.38 -8.90 4.32
C PHE A 85 2.18 -7.96 3.43
N PRO A 86 3.25 -8.43 2.76
CA PRO A 86 3.98 -7.60 1.82
C PRO A 86 3.13 -7.32 0.59
N GLY A 87 3.49 -6.28 -0.15
CA GLY A 87 2.80 -5.90 -1.38
C GLY A 87 3.63 -4.93 -2.22
N LYS A 88 3.01 -4.42 -3.27
CA LYS A 88 3.60 -3.37 -4.11
C LYS A 88 2.53 -2.38 -4.55
N PHE A 89 2.98 -1.18 -4.88
CA PHE A 89 2.18 -0.19 -5.57
C PHE A 89 2.89 0.29 -6.83
N GLU A 90 2.09 0.77 -7.77
CA GLU A 90 2.56 1.46 -8.97
C GLU A 90 1.59 2.58 -9.34
N GLY A 91 2.12 3.59 -10.04
CA GLY A 91 1.32 4.71 -10.49
C GLY A 91 2.07 5.65 -11.41
N GLU A 92 1.37 6.72 -11.78
CA GLU A 92 1.80 7.67 -12.80
C GLU A 92 1.63 9.12 -12.34
N LEU A 93 2.49 9.98 -12.90
CA LEU A 93 2.45 11.43 -12.79
C LEU A 93 1.79 12.00 -14.05
N SER A 94 0.89 12.96 -13.88
CA SER A 94 0.35 13.72 -15.00
C SER A 94 1.43 14.51 -15.73
N ASP A 95 1.14 14.90 -16.98
CA ASP A 95 2.08 15.65 -17.83
C ASP A 95 2.55 16.99 -17.24
N ASP A 96 1.75 17.59 -16.36
CA ASP A 96 2.07 18.83 -15.63
C ASP A 96 2.84 18.58 -14.31
N GLY A 97 3.09 17.32 -13.94
CA GLY A 97 3.73 16.90 -12.69
C GLY A 97 2.90 17.18 -11.43
N GLY A 98 1.67 17.67 -11.60
CA GLY A 98 0.81 18.13 -10.50
C GLY A 98 -0.01 17.02 -9.87
N THR A 99 -0.46 16.05 -10.67
CA THR A 99 -1.36 14.97 -10.25
C THR A 99 -0.61 13.66 -10.15
N ILE A 100 -0.81 12.96 -9.04
CA ILE A 100 -0.28 11.62 -8.78
C ILE A 100 -1.48 10.68 -8.83
N THR A 101 -1.41 9.64 -9.66
CA THR A 101 -2.45 8.61 -9.77
C THR A 101 -1.83 7.26 -9.42
N VAL A 102 -2.33 6.60 -8.38
CA VAL A 102 -1.97 5.22 -8.05
C VAL A 102 -2.83 4.32 -8.92
N SER A 103 -2.20 3.55 -9.81
CA SER A 103 -2.90 2.69 -10.78
C SER A 103 -3.17 1.30 -10.22
N GLN A 104 -2.25 0.76 -9.43
CA GLN A 104 -2.37 -0.58 -8.87
C GLN A 104 -1.73 -0.66 -7.48
N VAL A 105 -2.39 -1.41 -6.61
CA VAL A 105 -1.91 -1.76 -5.28
C VAL A 105 -2.22 -3.24 -5.04
N THR A 106 -1.24 -4.04 -4.64
CA THR A 106 -1.39 -5.50 -4.46
C THR A 106 -1.02 -5.92 -3.04
N ALA A 107 -1.58 -7.04 -2.57
CA ALA A 107 -1.16 -7.74 -1.37
C ALA A 107 -0.69 -9.16 -1.73
N ASP A 108 0.37 -9.63 -1.11
CA ASP A 108 0.81 -11.03 -1.19
C ASP A 108 0.40 -11.75 0.11
N THR A 109 -0.73 -12.46 0.03
CA THR A 109 -1.29 -13.25 1.13
C THR A 109 -0.86 -14.72 1.09
N SER A 110 0.08 -15.08 0.20
CA SER A 110 0.53 -16.47 0.04
C SER A 110 1.12 -17.07 1.32
N SER A 111 1.63 -16.25 2.24
CA SER A 111 2.11 -16.67 3.55
C SER A 111 1.00 -17.29 4.42
N PHE A 112 -0.26 -16.95 4.19
CA PHE A 112 -1.41 -17.37 4.99
C PHE A 112 -1.90 -18.79 4.68
N TYR A 113 -1.81 -19.24 3.42
CA TYR A 113 -2.38 -20.53 2.97
C TYR A 113 -1.45 -21.75 3.15
N LYS A 114 -0.50 -21.68 4.08
CA LYS A 114 0.49 -22.75 4.29
C LYS A 114 -0.05 -23.97 5.02
#